data_AF-A0ABD0ZXC9-F1
#
_entry.id   AF-A0ABD0ZXC9-F1
#
_cell.length_a   1.000
_cell.length_b   1.000
_cell.length_c   1.000
_cell.angle_alpha   90.00
_cell.angle_beta   90.00
_cell.angle_gamma   90.00
#
_symmetry.space_group_name_H-M   'P 1'
#
loop_
_entity.id
_entity.type
_entity.pdbx_description
1 polymer ?
#
loop_
_entity_poly.entity_id
_entity_poly.type
_entity_poly.pdbx_seq_one_letter_code
_entity_poly.pdbx_strand_id
1 'polypeptide(L)'
;MLPSFKEYLGKCFHMKDLGKVKYFLGIEIARSNEGIYLSQRKYALDIVAEAGLLGSKPFSTPMEQNHQLSLSKSPFLIDLEPYRRLIGCLIYFLTSRPELAYSVHILSQFMKTP
;
A
#
# COMPACT_ATOMS: atom_id res chain seq x y z
N MET A 1 11.51 -23.20 22.37
CA MET A 1 12.14 -21.92 22.00
C MET A 1 11.10 -20.81 21.80
N LEU A 2 10.17 -20.92 20.84
CA LEU A 2 9.14 -19.87 20.62
C LEU A 2 8.10 -19.74 21.76
N PRO A 3 7.56 -20.85 22.32
CA PRO A 3 6.62 -20.77 23.45
C PRO A 3 7.25 -20.18 24.72
N SER A 4 8.46 -20.63 25.05
CA SER A 4 9.23 -20.12 26.20
C SER A 4 9.57 -18.64 26.07
N PHE A 5 9.85 -18.17 24.85
CA PHE A 5 10.09 -16.75 24.59
C PHE A 5 8.81 -15.91 24.73
N LYS A 6 7.67 -16.40 24.23
CA LYS A 6 6.37 -15.74 24.42
C LYS A 6 6.01 -15.64 25.90
N GLU A 7 6.26 -16.68 26.68
CA GLU A 7 6.02 -16.67 28.13
C GLU A 7 6.91 -15.65 28.85
N TYR A 8 8.19 -15.58 28.50
CA TYR A 8 9.10 -14.57 29.02
C TYR A 8 8.60 -13.14 28.71
N LEU A 9 8.23 -12.87 27.45
CA LEU A 9 7.67 -11.58 27.06
C LEU A 9 6.37 -11.25 27.80
N GLY A 10 5.51 -12.24 28.05
CA GLY A 10 4.29 -12.05 28.84
C GLY A 10 4.53 -11.77 30.33
N LYS A 11 5.70 -12.16 30.87
CA LYS A 11 6.12 -11.79 32.23
C LYS A 11 6.68 -10.36 32.29
N CYS A 12 7.39 -9.94 31.25
CA CYS A 12 8.00 -8.61 31.19
C CYS A 12 7.03 -7.51 30.75
N PHE A 13 6.05 -7.84 29.90
CA PHE A 13 5.15 -6.90 29.27
C PHE A 13 3.70 -7.39 29.36
N HIS A 14 2.75 -6.45 29.43
CA HIS A 14 1.34 -6.78 29.27
C HIS A 14 1.06 -7.15 27.81
N MET A 15 1.22 -8.44 27.49
CA MET A 15 1.16 -8.97 26.14
C MET A 15 0.02 -9.97 25.98
N LYS A 16 -0.67 -9.88 24.85
CA LYS A 16 -1.68 -10.86 24.43
C LYS A 16 -1.23 -11.58 23.18
N ASP A 17 -1.21 -12.90 23.20
CA ASP A 17 -0.98 -13.71 22.00
C ASP A 17 -2.26 -13.76 21.16
N LEU A 18 -2.21 -13.18 19.97
CA LEU A 18 -3.31 -13.19 19.00
C LEU A 18 -3.27 -14.42 18.07
N GLY A 19 -2.31 -15.32 18.27
CA GLY A 19 -2.13 -16.53 17.48
C GLY A 19 -1.41 -16.26 16.16
N LYS A 20 -1.74 -17.04 15.13
CA LYS A 20 -1.10 -16.93 13.81
C LYS A 20 -1.56 -15.64 13.12
N VAL A 21 -0.59 -14.84 12.66
CA VAL A 21 -0.85 -13.59 11.94
C VAL A 21 -1.66 -13.84 10.67
N LYS A 22 -2.82 -13.18 10.53
CA LYS A 22 -3.69 -13.23 9.35
C LYS A 22 -3.55 -11.99 8.47
N TYR A 23 -3.27 -10.85 9.09
CA TYR A 23 -3.07 -9.57 8.43
C TYR A 23 -1.88 -8.87 9.09
N PHE A 24 -1.01 -8.29 8.29
CA PHE A 24 0.09 -7.46 8.77
C PHE A 24 0.33 -6.33 7.76
N LEU A 25 0.16 -5.08 8.21
CA LEU A 25 0.37 -3.88 7.40
C LEU A 25 -0.35 -3.93 6.03
N GLY A 26 -1.58 -4.44 5.95
CA GLY A 26 -2.31 -4.54 4.68
C GLY A 26 -1.93 -5.72 3.79
N ILE A 27 -1.00 -6.59 4.25
CA ILE A 27 -0.73 -7.89 3.64
C ILE A 27 -1.57 -8.96 4.35
N GLU A 28 -2.40 -9.64 3.59
CA GLU A 28 -3.17 -10.80 4.01
C GLU A 28 -2.31 -12.05 3.89
N ILE A 29 -2.36 -12.90 4.91
CA ILE A 29 -1.51 -14.08 5.04
C ILE A 29 -2.40 -15.31 5.15
N ALA A 30 -2.51 -16.03 4.03
CA ALA A 30 -3.18 -17.33 3.97
C ALA A 30 -2.14 -18.45 4.12
N ARG A 31 -2.55 -19.56 4.73
CA ARG A 31 -1.68 -20.73 4.95
C ARG A 31 -2.42 -21.98 4.53
N SER A 32 -1.76 -22.82 3.74
CA SER A 32 -2.23 -24.15 3.33
C SER A 32 -1.14 -25.18 3.65
N ASN A 33 -1.44 -26.46 3.38
CA ASN A 33 -0.43 -27.52 3.48
C ASN A 33 0.70 -27.35 2.44
N GLU A 34 0.48 -26.57 1.39
CA GLU A 34 1.45 -26.28 0.33
C GLU A 34 2.38 -25.11 0.68
N GLY A 35 1.98 -24.24 1.63
CA GLY A 35 2.81 -23.14 2.08
C GLY A 35 2.06 -21.92 2.57
N ILE A 36 2.69 -20.76 2.43
CA ILE A 36 2.16 -19.45 2.84
C ILE A 36 1.91 -18.61 1.58
N TYR A 37 0.69 -18.11 1.44
CA TYR A 37 0.31 -17.18 0.39
C TYR A 37 0.14 -15.78 0.97
N LEU A 38 0.75 -14.80 0.32
CA LEU A 38 0.71 -13.39 0.69
C LEU A 38 -0.10 -12.63 -0.36
N SER A 39 -1.10 -11.86 0.08
CA SER A 39 -1.95 -11.07 -0.79
C SER A 39 -2.00 -9.63 -0.29
N GLN A 40 -1.76 -8.66 -1.17
CA GLN A 40 -1.97 -7.24 -0.88
C GLN A 40 -3.20 -6.70 -1.62
N ARG A 41 -4.10 -7.60 -2.08
CA ARG A 41 -5.27 -7.25 -2.90
C ARG A 41 -6.21 -6.27 -2.19
N LYS A 42 -6.51 -6.52 -0.92
CA LYS A 42 -7.38 -5.64 -0.14
C LYS A 42 -6.80 -4.23 -0.05
N TYR A 43 -5.52 -4.12 0.29
CA TYR A 43 -4.84 -2.83 0.36
C TYR A 43 -4.86 -2.08 -0.99
N ALA A 44 -4.67 -2.79 -2.10
CA ALA A 44 -4.80 -2.20 -3.44
C ALA A 44 -6.22 -1.66 -3.70
N LEU A 45 -7.26 -2.42 -3.33
CA LEU A 45 -8.65 -1.98 -3.46
C LEU A 45 -8.98 -0.80 -2.56
N ASP A 46 -8.46 -0.78 -1.33
CA ASP A 46 -8.66 0.31 -0.38
C ASP A 46 -8.02 1.62 -0.91
N ILE A 47 -6.82 1.56 -1.52
CA ILE A 47 -6.19 2.71 -2.20
C ILE A 47 -7.08 3.23 -3.34
N VAL A 48 -7.55 2.34 -4.21
CA VAL A 48 -8.40 2.70 -5.36
C VAL A 48 -9.74 3.29 -4.90
N ALA A 49 -10.30 2.77 -3.81
CA ALA A 49 -11.51 3.29 -3.18
C ALA A 49 -11.31 4.69 -2.60
N GLU A 50 -10.22 4.90 -1.87
CA GLU A 50 -9.88 6.20 -1.28
C GLU A 50 -9.65 7.28 -2.36
N ALA A 51 -9.05 6.90 -3.50
CA ALA A 51 -8.88 7.79 -4.64
C ALA A 51 -10.17 8.03 -5.46
N GLY A 52 -11.29 7.39 -5.11
CA GLY A 52 -12.56 7.51 -5.84
C GLY A 52 -12.55 6.83 -7.22
N LEU A 53 -11.64 5.88 -7.45
CA LEU A 53 -11.41 5.23 -8.75
C LEU A 53 -11.99 3.81 -8.84
N LEU A 54 -12.85 3.41 -7.91
CA LEU A 54 -13.53 2.11 -7.98
C LEU A 54 -14.36 1.98 -9.26
N GLY A 55 -14.27 0.82 -9.91
CA GLY A 55 -14.97 0.58 -11.19
C GLY A 55 -14.27 1.17 -12.42
N SER A 56 -13.14 1.86 -12.25
CA SER A 56 -12.31 2.31 -13.38
C SER A 56 -11.88 1.12 -14.24
N LYS A 57 -11.80 1.33 -15.55
CA LYS A 57 -11.36 0.31 -16.50
C LYS A 57 -9.91 -0.09 -16.18
N PRO A 58 -9.60 -1.38 -15.98
CA PRO A 58 -8.23 -1.80 -15.74
C PRO A 58 -7.38 -1.57 -16.99
N PHE A 59 -6.11 -1.25 -16.76
CA PHE A 59 -5.13 -1.08 -17.82
C PHE A 59 -3.88 -1.91 -17.47
N SER A 60 -3.35 -2.62 -18.46
CA SER A 60 -2.25 -3.58 -18.26
C SER A 60 -0.90 -2.90 -18.06
N THR A 61 -0.74 -1.69 -18.59
CA THR A 61 0.53 -0.96 -18.57
C THR A 61 0.47 0.13 -17.49
N PRO A 62 1.35 0.11 -16.48
CA PRO A 62 1.27 1.05 -15.35
C PRO A 62 1.27 2.53 -15.73
N MET A 63 2.17 2.94 -16.63
CA MET A 63 2.27 4.28 -17.19
C MET A 63 3.21 4.24 -18.40
N GLU A 64 2.96 5.07 -19.41
CA GLU A 64 3.87 5.26 -20.54
C GLU A 64 5.14 6.01 -20.08
N GLN A 65 6.31 5.51 -20.48
CA GLN A 65 7.58 6.17 -20.14
C GLN A 65 7.80 7.43 -20.98
N ASN A 66 8.41 8.44 -20.38
CA ASN A 66 8.67 9.75 -21.00
C ASN A 66 7.40 10.49 -21.43
N HIS A 67 6.25 10.11 -20.87
CA HIS A 67 4.99 10.79 -21.12
C HIS A 67 5.06 12.23 -20.59
N GLN A 68 4.88 13.21 -21.48
CA GLN A 68 4.85 14.61 -21.11
C GLN A 68 3.47 14.95 -20.52
N LEU A 69 3.43 15.14 -19.20
CA LEU A 69 2.21 15.55 -18.52
C LEU A 69 1.79 16.94 -19.01
N SER A 70 0.54 17.07 -19.45
CA SER A 70 -0.03 18.36 -19.82
C SER A 70 -0.25 19.22 -18.58
N LEU A 71 -0.10 20.54 -18.73
CA LEU A 71 -0.50 21.48 -17.68
C LEU A 71 -2.00 21.34 -17.40
N SER A 72 -2.33 21.14 -16.12
CA SER A 72 -3.71 21.12 -15.66
C SER A 72 -4.31 22.53 -15.72
N LYS A 73 -5.55 22.63 -16.20
CA LYS A 73 -6.37 23.85 -16.10
C LYS A 73 -7.20 23.90 -14.82
N SER A 74 -7.16 22.83 -14.03
CA SER A 74 -7.91 22.73 -12.78
C SER A 74 -7.30 23.65 -11.72
N PRO A 75 -8.12 24.17 -10.78
CA PRO A 75 -7.60 24.90 -9.63
C PRO A 75 -6.65 24.00 -8.82
N PHE A 76 -5.65 24.61 -8.20
CA PHE A 76 -4.77 23.92 -7.27
C PHE A 76 -5.58 23.31 -6.12
N LEU A 77 -5.09 22.17 -5.62
CA LEU A 77 -5.65 21.57 -4.42
C LEU A 77 -5.49 22.52 -3.23
N ILE A 78 -6.62 22.81 -2.57
CA ILE A 78 -6.65 23.62 -1.35
C ILE A 78 -5.99 22.85 -0.20
N ASP A 79 -6.23 21.54 -0.16
CA ASP A 79 -5.64 20.62 0.80
C ASP A 79 -4.73 19.60 0.08
N LEU A 80 -3.48 19.53 0.52
CA LEU A 80 -2.45 18.65 -0.01
C LEU A 80 -2.41 17.30 0.72
N GLU A 81 -3.05 17.18 1.88
CA GLU A 81 -3.02 15.97 2.70
C GLU A 81 -3.51 14.73 1.95
N PRO A 82 -4.65 14.75 1.22
CA PRO A 82 -5.14 13.57 0.50
C PRO A 82 -4.14 13.08 -0.55
N TYR A 83 -3.51 14.00 -1.27
CA TYR A 83 -2.49 13.66 -2.26
C TYR A 83 -1.26 13.02 -1.60
N ARG A 84 -0.72 13.66 -0.54
CA ARG A 84 0.47 13.15 0.17
C ARG A 84 0.22 11.80 0.81
N ARG A 85 -0.97 11.60 1.37
CA ARG A 85 -1.41 10.32 1.93
C ARG A 85 -1.49 9.25 0.85
N LEU A 86 -2.09 9.55 -0.31
CA LEU A 86 -2.15 8.63 -1.44
C LEU A 86 -0.74 8.21 -1.90
N ILE A 87 0.19 9.16 -2.03
CA ILE A 87 1.59 8.86 -2.38
C ILE A 87 2.25 7.98 -1.31
N GLY A 88 2.03 8.25 -0.02
CA GLY A 88 2.51 7.40 1.07
C GLY A 88 2.00 5.95 0.96
N CYS A 89 0.71 5.77 0.67
CA CYS A 89 0.13 4.45 0.46
C CYS A 89 0.72 3.75 -0.77
N LEU A 90 0.91 4.47 -1.88
CA LEU A 90 1.53 3.93 -3.09
C LEU A 90 3.00 3.53 -2.88
N ILE A 91 3.77 4.32 -2.13
CA ILE A 91 5.15 3.98 -1.76
C ILE A 91 5.19 2.68 -0.95
N TYR A 92 4.28 2.51 0.01
CA TYR A 92 4.18 1.25 0.75
C TYR A 92 3.77 0.08 -0.16
N PHE A 93 2.90 0.33 -1.14
CA PHE A 93 2.46 -0.69 -2.10
C PHE A 93 3.60 -1.21 -3.01
N LEU A 94 4.62 -0.39 -3.29
CA LEU A 94 5.80 -0.80 -4.06
C LEU A 94 6.56 -1.99 -3.45
N THR A 95 6.36 -2.27 -2.15
CA THR A 95 6.99 -3.42 -1.48
C THR A 95 6.64 -4.77 -2.13
N SER A 96 5.44 -4.91 -2.72
CA SER A 96 5.05 -6.11 -3.48
C SER A 96 4.80 -5.86 -4.97
N ARG A 97 4.72 -4.58 -5.38
CA ARG A 97 4.40 -4.15 -6.76
C ARG A 97 5.47 -3.22 -7.34
N PRO A 98 6.71 -3.70 -7.52
CA PRO A 98 7.83 -2.87 -8.00
C PRO A 98 7.62 -2.35 -9.42
N GLU A 99 6.76 -2.98 -10.22
CA GLU A 99 6.45 -2.53 -11.58
C GLU A 99 5.72 -1.18 -11.62
N LEU A 100 5.15 -0.72 -10.51
CA LEU A 100 4.53 0.61 -10.39
C LEU A 100 5.54 1.71 -10.05
N ALA A 101 6.80 1.37 -9.76
CA ALA A 101 7.78 2.32 -9.23
C ALA A 101 7.96 3.55 -10.12
N TYR A 102 7.91 3.39 -11.43
CA TYR A 102 7.98 4.51 -12.37
C TYR A 102 6.81 5.48 -12.19
N SER A 103 5.57 4.98 -12.21
CA SER A 103 4.37 5.81 -12.02
C SER A 103 4.39 6.53 -10.67
N VAL A 104 4.75 5.82 -9.59
CA VAL A 104 4.84 6.40 -8.25
C VAL A 104 5.95 7.45 -8.15
N HIS A 105 7.09 7.24 -8.83
CA HIS A 105 8.16 8.22 -8.89
C HIS A 105 7.70 9.53 -9.54
N ILE A 106 7.03 9.46 -10.70
CA ILE A 106 6.52 10.65 -11.39
C ILE A 106 5.52 11.40 -10.52
N LEU A 107 4.54 10.70 -9.93
CA LEU A 107 3.57 11.33 -9.04
C LEU A 107 4.24 11.99 -7.81
N SER A 108 5.28 11.36 -7.25
CA SER A 108 5.99 11.89 -6.09
C SER A 108 6.70 13.23 -6.35
N GLN A 109 6.99 13.57 -7.61
CA GLN A 109 7.59 14.86 -7.97
C GLN A 109 6.66 16.06 -7.66
N PHE A 110 5.35 15.82 -7.61
CA PHE A 110 4.34 16.87 -7.41
C PHE A 110 3.86 17.01 -5.95
N MET A 111 4.55 16.41 -4.98
CA MET A 111 4.16 16.43 -3.54
C MET A 111 4.03 17.83 -2.90
N LYS A 112 4.68 18.84 -3.47
CA LYS A 112 4.62 20.24 -3.00
C LYS A 112 3.45 21.00 -3.62
N THR A 113 3.17 20.76 -4.90
CA THR A 113 2.15 21.45 -5.69
C THR A 113 1.60 20.45 -6.72
N PRO A 114 0.61 19.61 -6.32
CA PRO A 114 -0.05 18.62 -7.17
C PRO A 114 -0.86 19.24 -8.31
#